data_AF-A0A1F5WQW3-F1
#
_entry.id   AF-A0A1F5WQW3-F1
#
_cell.length_a   1.000
_cell.length_b   1.000
_cell.length_c   1.000
_cell.angle_alpha   90.00
_cell.angle_beta   90.00
_cell.angle_gamma   90.00
#
_symmetry.space_group_name_H-M   'P 1'
#
loop_
_entity.id
_entity.type
_entity.pdbx_description
1 polymer ?
#
loop_
_entity_poly.entity_id
_entity_poly.type
_entity_poly.pdbx_seq_one_letter_code
_entity_poly.pdbx_strand_id
1 'polypeptide(L)'
;MIKSDKQRKISLSSLAVEFDREEDNRWIAEIPKLPGVMAYGSTKREALRRVYAVALRTLADQVEHGNLVAPISRLFGYGVGRR
;
A
#
# COMPACT_ATOMS: atom_id res chain seq x y z
N MET A 1 36.79 -9.65 0.16
CA MET A 1 35.83 -9.58 -0.96
C MET A 1 34.54 -10.28 -0.58
N ILE A 2 33.57 -9.54 -0.04
CA ILE A 2 32.20 -10.05 0.16
C ILE A 2 31.30 -9.28 -0.81
N LYS A 3 30.75 -9.98 -1.81
CA LYS A 3 29.82 -9.40 -2.77
C LYS A 3 28.54 -9.08 -2.00
N SER A 4 28.24 -7.78 -1.91
CA SER A 4 27.15 -7.23 -1.12
C SER A 4 25.80 -7.61 -1.73
N ASP A 5 25.03 -8.43 -1.00
CA ASP A 5 23.64 -8.75 -1.30
C ASP A 5 22.82 -7.46 -1.31
N LYS A 6 22.35 -7.11 -2.50
CA LYS A 6 21.65 -5.86 -2.81
C LYS A 6 20.27 -5.89 -2.14
N GLN A 7 20.20 -5.40 -0.91
CA GLN A 7 18.96 -5.25 -0.15
C GLN A 7 17.90 -4.55 -1.01
N ARG A 8 16.85 -5.29 -1.40
CA ARG A 8 15.66 -4.75 -2.07
C ARG A 8 14.94 -3.83 -1.09
N LYS A 9 15.31 -2.55 -1.14
CA LYS A 9 14.71 -1.45 -0.39
C LYS A 9 13.28 -1.24 -0.90
N ILE A 10 12.31 -1.99 -0.37
CA ILE A 10 10.89 -1.68 -0.62
C ILE A 10 10.57 -0.39 0.15
N SER A 11 10.76 0.75 -0.49
CA SER A 11 10.29 2.00 0.08
C SER A 11 8.76 2.05 -0.09
N LEU A 12 8.06 2.60 0.91
CA LEU A 12 6.62 2.90 0.80
C LEU A 12 6.33 3.88 -0.35
N SER A 13 7.38 4.54 -0.85
CA SER A 13 7.45 5.28 -2.12
C SER A 13 7.13 4.44 -3.37
N SER A 14 6.79 3.15 -3.23
CA SER A 14 6.55 2.26 -4.38
C SER A 14 5.10 1.79 -4.53
N LEU A 15 4.16 2.18 -3.66
CA LEU A 15 2.72 1.95 -3.88
C LEU A 15 2.15 3.09 -4.73
N ALA A 16 2.26 2.94 -6.05
CA ALA A 16 1.67 3.89 -6.99
C ALA A 16 0.13 3.80 -6.94
N VAL A 17 -0.53 4.95 -6.99
CA VAL A 17 -1.98 5.03 -7.19
C VAL A 17 -2.23 5.28 -8.67
N GLU A 18 -2.98 4.38 -9.28
CA GLU A 18 -3.48 4.54 -10.63
C GLU A 18 -4.91 5.10 -10.57
N PHE A 19 -5.27 5.90 -11.57
CA PHE A 19 -6.56 6.55 -11.62
C PHE A 19 -7.21 6.34 -12.98
N ASP A 20 -8.49 6.01 -12.95
CA ASP A 20 -9.35 5.97 -14.13
C ASP A 20 -10.63 6.78 -13.88
N ARG A 21 -11.34 7.06 -14.97
CA ARG A 21 -12.61 7.78 -14.94
C ARG A 21 -13.67 6.96 -15.68
N GLU A 22 -14.77 6.71 -15.00
CA GLU A 22 -15.93 6.02 -15.54
C GLU A 22 -16.74 6.91 -16.48
N GLU A 23 -17.58 6.28 -17.31
CA GLU A 23 -18.48 6.96 -18.24
C GLU A 23 -19.46 7.92 -17.53
N ASP A 24 -19.79 7.62 -16.27
CA ASP A 24 -20.64 8.44 -15.41
C ASP A 24 -19.89 9.57 -14.68
N ASN A 25 -18.63 9.82 -15.04
CA ASN A 25 -17.73 10.80 -14.44
C ASN A 25 -17.22 10.49 -13.03
N ARG A 26 -17.47 9.31 -12.47
CA ARG A 26 -16.83 8.90 -11.21
C ARG A 26 -15.35 8.61 -11.42
N TRP A 27 -14.55 8.98 -10.43
CA TRP A 27 -13.12 8.65 -10.38
C TRP A 27 -12.93 7.31 -9.69
N ILE A 28 -12.05 6.49 -10.25
CA ILE A 28 -11.52 5.27 -9.63
C ILE A 28 -10.08 5.56 -9.25
N ALA A 29 -9.68 5.10 -8.07
CA ALA A 29 -8.29 5.05 -7.66
C ALA A 29 -7.97 3.62 -7.21
N GLU A 30 -6.87 3.05 -7.71
CA GLU A 30 -6.42 1.69 -7.40
C GLU A 30 -4.95 1.71 -6.99
N ILE A 31 -4.55 0.76 -6.13
CA ILE A 31 -3.14 0.45 -5.87
C ILE A 31 -2.88 -0.97 -6.38
N PRO A 32 -2.40 -1.15 -7.63
CA PRO A 32 -2.27 -2.49 -8.24
C PRO A 32 -1.36 -3.46 -7.47
N LYS A 33 -0.44 -2.91 -6.66
CA LYS A 33 0.44 -3.71 -5.79
C LYS A 33 -0.25 -4.30 -4.56
N LEU A 34 -1.48 -3.86 -4.26
CA LEU A 34 -2.31 -4.39 -3.20
C LEU A 34 -3.62 -4.88 -3.82
N PRO A 35 -3.71 -6.17 -4.19
CA PRO A 35 -4.91 -6.72 -4.82
C PRO A 35 -6.17 -6.42 -3.99
N GLY A 36 -7.20 -5.89 -4.65
CA GLY A 36 -8.46 -5.50 -4.01
C GLY A 36 -8.48 -4.10 -3.37
N VAL A 37 -7.36 -3.36 -3.39
CA VAL A 37 -7.30 -1.98 -2.90
C VAL A 37 -7.69 -1.01 -4.02
N MET A 38 -8.98 -0.69 -4.07
CA MET A 38 -9.55 0.30 -4.97
C MET A 38 -10.62 1.13 -4.26
N ALA A 39 -10.86 2.35 -4.75
CA ALA A 39 -11.93 3.20 -4.25
C ALA A 39 -12.47 4.17 -5.30
N TYR A 40 -13.77 4.43 -5.20
CA TYR A 40 -14.48 5.40 -6.03
C TYR A 40 -14.61 6.76 -5.32
N GLY A 41 -14.60 7.85 -6.08
CA GLY A 41 -14.93 9.19 -5.59
C GLY A 41 -15.58 10.05 -6.67
N SER A 42 -16.35 11.06 -6.27
CA SER A 42 -16.89 12.07 -7.19
C SER A 42 -15.80 12.99 -7.72
N THR A 43 -14.64 13.04 -7.06
CA THR A 43 -13.45 13.78 -7.51
C THR A 43 -12.19 12.90 -7.40
N LYS A 44 -11.18 13.20 -8.21
CA LYS A 44 -9.86 12.53 -8.14
C LYS A 44 -9.27 12.54 -6.73
N ARG A 45 -9.39 13.69 -6.03
CA ARG A 45 -8.89 13.86 -4.66
C ARG A 45 -9.67 13.04 -3.64
N GLU A 46 -10.97 12.86 -3.84
CA GLU A 46 -11.79 12.00 -3.00
C GLU A 46 -11.44 10.52 -3.20
N ALA A 47 -11.33 10.06 -4.45
CA ALA A 47 -10.90 8.70 -4.76
C ALA A 47 -9.52 8.41 -4.15
N LEU A 48 -8.57 9.35 -4.23
CA LEU A 48 -7.25 9.25 -3.60
C LEU A 48 -7.32 9.06 -2.07
N ARG A 49 -8.11 9.87 -1.38
CA ARG A 49 -8.25 9.76 0.09
C ARG A 49 -8.87 8.43 0.48
N ARG A 50 -9.87 7.97 -0.27
CA ARG A 50 -10.56 6.70 -0.01
C ARG A 50 -9.65 5.50 -0.28
N VAL A 51 -8.88 5.50 -1.37
CA VAL A 51 -7.95 4.38 -1.67
C VAL A 51 -6.84 4.27 -0.63
N TYR A 52 -6.34 5.39 -0.09
CA TYR A 52 -5.41 5.37 1.04
C TYR A 52 -6.02 4.78 2.31
N ALA A 53 -7.27 5.11 2.63
CA ALA A 53 -7.95 4.52 3.78
C ALA A 53 -8.15 3.00 3.61
N VAL A 54 -8.52 2.55 2.41
CA VAL A 54 -8.64 1.12 2.09
C VAL A 54 -7.28 0.43 2.21
N ALA A 55 -6.22 1.01 1.65
CA ALA A 55 -4.87 0.47 1.75
C ALA A 55 -4.45 0.26 3.21
N LEU A 56 -4.63 1.27 4.06
CA LEU A 56 -4.27 1.18 5.47
C LEU A 56 -5.05 0.08 6.20
N ARG A 57 -6.34 -0.10 5.89
CA ARG A 57 -7.16 -1.19 6.46
C ARG A 57 -6.67 -2.55 6.01
N THR A 58 -6.46 -2.75 4.71
CA THR A 58 -5.94 -4.00 4.17
C THR A 58 -4.58 -4.37 4.78
N LEU A 59 -3.70 -3.38 4.94
CA LEU A 59 -2.41 -3.58 5.59
C LEU A 59 -2.58 -3.95 7.08
N ALA A 60 -3.54 -3.35 7.78
CA ALA A 60 -3.85 -3.72 9.17
C ALA A 60 -4.39 -5.16 9.28
N ASP A 61 -5.38 -5.52 8.44
CA ASP A 61 -5.95 -6.87 8.39
C ASP A 61 -4.86 -7.92 8.14
N GLN A 62 -3.93 -7.65 7.23
CA GLN A 62 -2.79 -8.53 6.94
C GLN A 62 -1.88 -8.72 8.16
N VAL A 63 -1.63 -7.68 8.94
CA VAL A 63 -0.83 -7.76 10.17
C VAL A 63 -1.55 -8.63 11.22
N GLU A 64 -2.85 -8.45 11.42
CA GLU A 64 -3.65 -9.21 12.38
C GLU A 64 -3.68 -10.71 12.06
N HIS A 65 -3.72 -11.06 10.77
CA HIS A 65 -3.72 -12.46 10.32
C HIS A 65 -2.31 -13.09 10.24
N GLY A 66 -1.27 -12.39 10.71
CA GLY A 66 0.12 -12.88 10.67
C GLY A 66 0.77 -12.87 9.28
N ASN A 67 0.09 -12.30 8.28
CA ASN A 67 0.61 -12.10 6.93
C ASN A 67 1.43 -10.79 6.90
N LEU A 68 2.57 -10.81 7.59
CA LEU A 68 3.48 -9.66 7.64
C LEU A 68 4.00 -9.34 6.23
N VAL A 69 3.42 -8.33 5.60
CA VAL A 69 3.99 -7.75 4.40
C VAL A 69 5.24 -6.98 4.84
N ALA A 70 6.42 -7.47 4.43
CA ALA A 70 7.74 -6.89 4.70
C ALA A 70 7.92 -5.35 4.49
N PRO A 71 7.03 -4.59 3.81
CA PRO A 71 7.08 -3.14 3.79
C PRO A 71 6.45 -2.44 5.01
N ILE A 72 5.46 -3.04 5.69
CA ILE A 72 4.73 -2.40 6.80
C ILE A 72 5.63 -2.28 8.04
N SER A 73 6.45 -3.29 8.32
CA SER A 73 7.37 -3.27 9.47
C SER A 73 8.32 -2.06 9.46
N ARG A 74 8.62 -1.52 8.27
CA ARG A 74 9.44 -0.31 8.11
C ARG A 74 8.71 1.01 8.39
N LEU A 75 7.37 1.02 8.39
CA LEU A 75 6.58 2.21 8.75
C LEU A 75 6.78 2.61 10.22
N PHE A 76 7.00 1.62 11.08
CA PHE A 76 6.91 1.82 12.52
C PHE A 76 8.25 1.62 13.25
N GLY A 77 9.33 1.28 12.54
CA GLY A 77 10.68 1.26 13.10
C GLY A 77 10.93 0.23 14.20
N TYR A 78 10.07 -0.78 14.38
CA TYR A 78 10.32 -1.80 15.39
C TYR A 78 11.38 -2.80 14.90
N GLY A 79 12.57 -2.71 15.50
CA GLY A 79 13.48 -3.84 15.54
C GLY A 79 12.81 -4.94 16.34
N VAL A 80 12.47 -6.06 15.69
CA VAL A 80 12.07 -7.30 16.38
C VAL A 80 13.23 -7.66 17.29
N GLY A 81 13.10 -7.35 18.58
CA GLY A 81 14.03 -7.76 19.61
C GLY A 81 14.06 -9.28 19.61
N ARG A 82 15.09 -9.86 18.99
CA ARG A 82 15.35 -11.28 19.09
C ARG A 82 15.71 -11.55 20.54
N ARG A 83 14.84 -12.26 21.25
CA ARG A 83 15.23 -13.01 22.45
C ARG A 83 15.95 -14.28 21.99
#